data_AF-A0A956NXD5-F1
#
_entry.id   AF-A0A956NXD5-F1
#
_cell.length_a   1.000
_cell.length_b   1.000
_cell.length_c   1.000
_cell.angle_alpha   90.00
_cell.angle_beta   90.00
_cell.angle_gamma   90.00
#
_symmetry.space_group_name_H-M   'P 1'
#
loop_
_entity.id
_entity.type
_entity.pdbx_description
1 polymer ?
#
loop_
_entity_poly.entity_id
_entity_poly.type
_entity_poly.pdbx_seq_one_letter_code
_entity_poly.pdbx_strand_id
1 'polypeptide(L)'
;MDAFLLFQMVFASLSAFLLYTFIGFIPGTDETSVLVPVSLALVLAGTPPIIILTFFISAIVTLNLTNAMPTALVGLPGGVLSSPMIEHALFLKNKGMSALTIKKMAAGSLIGSVISIPISLIVAN
;
A
#
# COMPACT_ATOMS: atom_id res chain seq x y z
N MET A 1 -20.12 -8.64 -16.24
CA MET A 1 -20.06 -8.45 -14.77
C MET A 1 -21.36 -7.82 -14.34
N ASP A 2 -21.91 -8.26 -13.21
CA ASP A 2 -23.11 -7.68 -12.62
C ASP A 2 -22.79 -6.26 -12.07
N ALA A 3 -23.71 -5.31 -12.24
CA ALA A 3 -23.54 -3.94 -11.75
C ALA A 3 -23.38 -3.89 -10.22
N PHE A 4 -24.06 -4.80 -9.53
CA PHE A 4 -23.93 -4.96 -8.08
C PHE A 4 -22.51 -5.37 -7.68
N LEU A 5 -21.89 -6.28 -8.44
CA LEU A 5 -20.52 -6.74 -8.19
C LEU A 5 -19.50 -5.62 -8.41
N LEU A 6 -19.67 -4.81 -9.46
CA LEU A 6 -18.84 -3.62 -9.70
C LEU A 6 -18.88 -2.64 -8.55
N PHE A 7 -20.09 -2.37 -8.02
CA PHE A 7 -20.25 -1.50 -6.86
C PHE A 7 -19.52 -2.04 -5.62
N GLN A 8 -19.64 -3.35 -5.36
CA GLN A 8 -18.91 -3.99 -4.27
C GLN A 8 -17.39 -3.91 -4.44
N MET A 9 -16.88 -4.07 -5.66
CA MET A 9 -15.44 -3.93 -5.96
C MET A 9 -14.93 -2.51 -5.67
N VAL A 10 -15.66 -1.48 -6.10
CA VAL A 10 -15.32 -0.08 -5.82
C VAL A 10 -15.38 0.20 -4.31
N PHE A 11 -16.38 -0.31 -3.62
CA PHE A 11 -16.48 -0.15 -2.16
C PHE A 11 -15.34 -0.87 -1.43
N ALA A 12 -14.99 -2.08 -1.87
CA ALA A 12 -13.89 -2.87 -1.30
C ALA A 12 -12.54 -2.18 -1.50
N SER A 13 -12.26 -1.60 -2.68
CA SER A 13 -11.02 -0.85 -2.90
C SER A 13 -10.96 0.43 -2.07
N LEU A 14 -12.04 1.20 -1.99
CA LEU A 14 -12.07 2.43 -1.18
C LEU A 14 -11.90 2.13 0.32
N SER A 15 -12.56 1.08 0.82
CA SER A 15 -12.41 0.68 2.22
C SER A 15 -11.01 0.16 2.55
N ALA A 16 -10.39 -0.62 1.66
CA ALA A 16 -8.98 -1.00 1.76
C ALA A 16 -8.06 0.22 1.80
N PHE A 17 -8.20 1.14 0.85
CA PHE A 17 -7.42 2.38 0.81
C PHE A 17 -7.52 3.16 2.13
N LEU A 18 -8.73 3.37 2.65
CA LEU A 18 -8.91 4.09 3.91
C LEU A 18 -8.28 3.34 5.08
N LEU A 19 -8.57 2.04 5.26
CA LEU A 19 -8.03 1.25 6.37
C LEU A 19 -6.50 1.22 6.37
N TYR A 20 -5.89 0.89 5.23
CA TYR A 20 -4.45 0.71 5.14
C TYR A 20 -3.66 2.02 5.08
N THR A 21 -4.32 3.15 4.80
CA THR A 21 -3.70 4.47 5.01
C THR A 21 -3.48 4.73 6.51
N PHE A 22 -4.43 4.38 7.38
CA PHE A 22 -4.22 4.57 8.82
C PHE A 22 -3.24 3.56 9.40
N ILE A 23 -3.41 2.30 9.04
CA ILE A 23 -2.57 1.22 9.55
C ILE A 23 -1.12 1.43 9.12
N GLY A 24 -0.87 1.76 7.85
CA GLY A 24 0.50 1.86 7.34
C GLY A 24 1.33 3.03 7.90
N PHE A 25 0.71 3.97 8.63
CA PHE A 25 1.47 4.98 9.36
C PHE A 25 2.02 4.46 10.70
N ILE A 26 1.49 3.33 11.20
CA ILE A 26 1.88 2.74 12.48
C ILE A 26 3.13 1.88 12.26
N PRO A 27 4.28 2.22 12.89
CA PRO A 27 5.49 1.42 12.78
C PRO A 27 5.29 -0.01 13.29
N GLY A 28 5.88 -0.98 12.59
CA GLY A 28 5.75 -2.39 12.92
C GLY A 28 4.46 -3.04 12.41
N THR A 29 3.67 -2.34 11.60
CA THR A 29 2.58 -2.96 10.84
C THR A 29 3.11 -3.39 9.47
N ASP A 30 2.85 -4.64 9.11
CA ASP A 30 3.40 -5.21 7.88
C ASP A 30 2.39 -6.11 7.17
N GLU A 31 2.81 -6.61 6.01
CA GLU A 31 2.02 -7.49 5.18
C GLU A 31 1.66 -8.77 5.94
N THR A 32 2.55 -9.27 6.79
CA THR A 32 2.35 -10.53 7.51
C THR A 32 1.44 -10.39 8.73
N SER A 33 1.53 -9.28 9.46
CA SER A 33 0.76 -9.05 10.70
C SER A 33 -0.65 -8.52 10.47
N VAL A 34 -0.88 -7.75 9.39
CA VAL A 34 -2.20 -7.14 9.15
C VAL A 34 -2.83 -7.60 7.84
N LEU A 35 -2.11 -7.53 6.72
CA LEU A 35 -2.70 -7.80 5.41
C LEU A 35 -3.14 -9.25 5.26
N VAL A 36 -2.29 -10.20 5.67
CA VAL A 36 -2.58 -11.64 5.60
C VAL A 36 -3.78 -12.03 6.48
N PRO A 37 -3.85 -11.69 7.78
CA PRO A 37 -5.00 -12.04 8.61
C PRO A 37 -6.32 -11.43 8.15
N VAL A 38 -6.32 -10.17 7.70
CA VAL A 38 -7.53 -9.50 7.20
C VAL A 38 -8.01 -10.14 5.90
N SER A 39 -7.09 -10.44 4.98
CA SER A 39 -7.44 -11.13 3.73
C SER A 39 -7.99 -12.53 3.99
N LEU A 40 -7.38 -13.25 4.94
CA LEU A 40 -7.87 -14.56 5.37
C LEU A 40 -9.27 -14.46 6.00
N ALA A 41 -9.54 -13.44 6.82
CA ALA A 41 -10.86 -13.21 7.40
C ALA A 41 -11.92 -12.97 6.30
N LEU A 42 -11.60 -12.23 5.25
CA LEU A 42 -12.51 -12.02 4.10
C LEU A 42 -12.78 -13.30 3.33
N VAL A 43 -11.77 -14.16 3.16
CA VAL A 43 -11.90 -15.50 2.56
C VAL A 43 -12.82 -16.36 3.41
N LEU A 44 -12.59 -16.43 4.73
CA LEU A 44 -13.39 -17.22 5.66
C LEU A 44 -14.84 -16.71 5.79
N ALA A 45 -15.06 -15.40 5.57
CA ALA A 45 -16.40 -14.81 5.52
C ALA A 45 -17.19 -15.17 4.25
N GLY A 46 -16.59 -15.91 3.31
CA GLY A 46 -17.26 -16.33 2.07
C GLY A 46 -17.37 -15.23 1.01
N THR A 47 -16.52 -14.20 1.10
CA THR A 47 -16.53 -13.09 0.13
C THR A 47 -16.11 -13.59 -1.27
N PRO A 48 -16.77 -13.15 -2.36
CA PRO A 48 -16.36 -13.49 -3.71
C PRO A 48 -14.87 -13.21 -4.00
N PRO A 49 -14.11 -14.14 -4.63
CA PRO A 49 -12.67 -14.00 -4.83
C PRO A 49 -12.25 -12.72 -5.57
N ILE A 50 -13.05 -12.25 -6.52
CA ILE A 50 -12.76 -11.03 -7.27
C ILE A 50 -12.81 -9.76 -6.40
N ILE A 51 -13.68 -9.74 -5.39
CA ILE A 51 -13.78 -8.64 -4.43
C ILE A 51 -12.59 -8.69 -3.47
N ILE A 52 -12.20 -9.89 -3.02
CA ILE A 52 -11.02 -10.10 -2.18
C ILE A 52 -9.76 -9.64 -2.92
N LEU A 53 -9.60 -10.01 -4.20
CA LEU A 53 -8.48 -9.56 -5.02
C LEU A 53 -8.46 -8.04 -5.16
N THR A 54 -9.63 -7.43 -5.39
CA THR A 54 -9.76 -5.96 -5.51
C THR A 54 -9.37 -5.26 -4.21
N PHE A 55 -9.86 -5.75 -3.07
CA PHE A 55 -9.49 -5.28 -1.74
C PHE A 55 -7.98 -5.43 -1.51
N PHE A 56 -7.43 -6.62 -1.78
CA PHE A 56 -6.04 -6.96 -1.54
C PHE A 56 -5.08 -6.08 -2.34
N ILE A 57 -5.33 -5.86 -3.64
CA ILE A 57 -4.48 -5.01 -4.48
C ILE A 57 -4.50 -3.56 -4.00
N SER A 58 -5.68 -3.04 -3.64
CA SER A 58 -5.77 -1.70 -3.07
C SER A 58 -5.05 -1.59 -1.72
N ALA A 59 -5.23 -2.60 -0.86
CA ALA A 59 -4.61 -2.68 0.45
C ALA A 59 -3.08 -2.74 0.38
N ILE A 60 -2.51 -3.65 -0.42
CA ILE A 60 -1.05 -3.85 -0.49
C ILE A 60 -0.34 -2.63 -1.08
N VAL A 61 -0.91 -1.99 -2.11
CA VAL A 61 -0.34 -0.78 -2.70
C VAL A 61 -0.37 0.36 -1.69
N THR A 62 -1.51 0.57 -1.03
CA THR A 62 -1.65 1.64 -0.03
C THR A 62 -0.73 1.42 1.17
N LEU A 63 -0.69 0.19 1.69
CA LEU A 63 0.15 -0.18 2.82
C LEU A 63 1.63 0.04 2.51
N ASN A 64 2.12 -0.43 1.36
CA ASN A 64 3.53 -0.27 0.98
C ASN A 64 3.96 1.19 0.82
N LEU A 65 3.10 2.02 0.21
CA LEU A 65 3.37 3.45 0.06
C LEU A 65 3.38 4.17 1.42
N THR A 66 2.45 3.79 2.32
CA THR A 66 2.31 4.43 3.62
C THR A 66 3.39 3.98 4.60
N ASN A 67 3.72 2.68 4.62
CA ASN A 67 4.79 2.09 5.45
C ASN A 67 6.17 2.68 5.14
N ALA A 68 6.38 3.25 3.97
CA ALA A 68 7.64 3.91 3.65
C ALA A 68 7.78 5.28 4.37
N MET A 69 6.68 5.91 4.79
CA MET A 69 6.69 7.24 5.41
C MET A 69 7.37 7.27 6.79
N PRO A 70 7.03 6.40 7.77
CA PRO A 70 7.74 6.34 9.04
C PRO A 70 9.25 6.10 8.87
N THR A 71 9.61 5.24 7.93
CA THR A 71 11.01 4.93 7.60
C THR A 71 11.73 6.17 7.09
N ALA A 72 11.12 6.95 6.20
CA ALA A 72 11.73 8.15 5.64
C ALA A 72 11.79 9.36 6.62
N LEU A 73 10.79 9.50 7.49
CA LEU A 73 10.64 10.65 8.40
C LEU A 73 11.41 10.48 9.71
N VAL A 74 11.21 9.33 10.36
CA VAL A 74 11.70 9.09 11.72
C VAL A 74 12.79 8.03 11.78
N GLY A 75 12.99 7.26 10.70
CA GLY A 75 13.99 6.18 10.66
C GLY A 75 13.56 4.95 11.45
N LEU A 76 12.25 4.79 11.68
CA LEU A 76 11.67 3.60 12.29
C LEU A 76 11.13 2.69 11.19
N PRO A 77 11.26 1.36 11.32
CA PRO A 77 10.68 0.44 10.34
C PRO A 77 9.16 0.61 10.30
N GLY A 78 8.63 1.08 9.17
CA GLY A 78 7.18 1.07 8.95
C GLY A 78 6.66 -0.35 8.84
N GLY A 79 7.27 -1.14 7.94
CA GLY A 79 7.06 -2.60 7.82
C GLY A 79 8.36 -3.34 7.52
N VAL A 80 8.31 -4.68 7.46
CA VAL A 80 9.51 -5.54 7.30
C VAL A 80 10.30 -5.21 6.04
N LEU A 81 9.61 -4.93 4.92
CA LEU A 81 10.23 -4.56 3.63
C LEU A 81 10.96 -3.21 3.66
N SER A 82 10.63 -2.33 4.62
CA SER A 82 11.25 -1.01 4.76
C SER A 82 12.51 -1.02 5.63
N SER A 83 12.78 -2.12 6.35
CA SER A 83 13.92 -2.23 7.28
C SER A 83 15.28 -1.95 6.62
N PRO A 84 15.58 -2.45 5.40
CA PRO A 84 16.84 -2.15 4.72
C PRO A 84 17.00 -0.67 4.33
N MET A 85 15.91 0.09 4.27
CA MET A 85 15.93 1.50 3.87
C MET A 85 16.27 2.44 5.04
N ILE A 86 16.24 1.95 6.29
CA ILE A 86 16.43 2.77 7.50
C ILE A 86 17.77 3.49 7.49
N GLU A 87 18.86 2.79 7.17
CA GLU A 87 20.21 3.37 7.19
C GLU A 87 20.32 4.54 6.20
N HIS A 88 19.82 4.35 4.97
CA HIS A 88 19.79 5.39 3.94
C HIS A 88 18.86 6.55 4.30
N ALA A 89 17.71 6.27 4.93
CA ALA A 89 16.78 7.28 5.38
C ALA A 89 17.38 8.15 6.50
N LEU A 90 18.05 7.54 7.47
CA LEU A 90 18.75 8.24 8.55
C LEU A 90 19.92 9.08 8.01
N PHE A 91 20.68 8.56 7.05
CA PHE A 91 21.76 9.31 6.39
C PHE A 91 21.23 10.58 5.71
N LEU A 92 20.13 10.49 4.94
CA LEU A 92 19.52 11.63 4.27
C LEU A 92 18.87 12.60 5.27
N LYS A 93 18.27 12.08 6.34
CA LYS A 93 17.70 12.89 7.43
C LYS A 93 18.77 13.72 8.14
N ASN A 94 19.93 13.14 8.46
CA ASN A 94 21.05 13.84 9.09
C ASN A 94 21.61 14.97 8.21
N LYS A 95 21.40 14.91 6.90
CA LYS A 95 21.73 15.98 5.94
C LYS A 95 20.60 17.01 5.73
N GLY A 96 19.50 16.92 6.48
CA GLY A 96 18.33 17.78 6.31
C GLY A 96 17.52 17.51 5.04
N MET A 97 17.72 16.36 4.39
CA MET A 97 17.12 16.05 3.08
C MET A 97 15.80 15.26 3.17
N SER A 98 15.21 15.10 4.35
CA SER A 98 13.97 14.31 4.54
C SER A 98 12.80 14.78 3.65
N ALA A 99 12.61 16.09 3.50
CA ALA A 99 11.56 16.64 2.63
C ALA A 99 11.78 16.27 1.15
N LEU A 100 13.04 16.26 0.70
CA LEU A 100 13.37 15.85 -0.66
C LEU A 100 13.12 14.36 -0.87
N THR A 101 13.44 13.52 0.12
CA THR A 101 13.16 12.08 0.09
C THR A 101 11.68 11.82 -0.08
N ILE A 102 10.81 12.46 0.72
CA ILE A 102 9.35 12.32 0.62
C ILE A 102 8.86 12.77 -0.76
N LYS A 103 9.35 13.91 -1.26
CA LYS A 103 8.98 14.41 -2.59
C LYS A 103 9.37 13.42 -3.70
N LYS A 104 10.54 12.79 -3.60
CA LYS A 104 10.99 11.76 -4.53
C LYS A 104 10.18 10.48 -4.42
N MET A 105 9.79 10.06 -3.22
CA MET A 105 8.90 8.91 -3.01
C MET A 105 7.53 9.15 -3.65
N ALA A 106 6.94 10.33 -3.44
CA ALA A 106 5.67 10.72 -4.05
C ALA A 106 5.77 10.78 -5.59
N ALA A 107 6.87 11.32 -6.13
CA ALA A 107 7.12 11.34 -7.56
C ALA A 107 7.25 9.91 -8.13
N GLY A 108 7.98 9.02 -7.44
CA GLY A 108 8.11 7.62 -7.84
C GLY A 108 6.77 6.88 -7.84
N SER A 109 5.93 7.13 -6.82
CA SER A 109 4.57 6.59 -6.75
C SER A 109 3.71 7.07 -7.92
N LEU A 110 3.73 8.37 -8.23
CA LEU A 110 3.01 8.92 -9.39
C LEU A 110 3.45 8.30 -10.70
N ILE A 111 4.76 8.19 -10.94
CA ILE A 111 5.30 7.55 -12.14
C ILE A 111 4.83 6.10 -12.22
N GLY A 112 4.93 5.37 -11.10
CA GLY A 112 4.45 3.99 -11.01
C GLY A 112 2.97 3.85 -11.35
N SER A 113 2.10 4.71 -10.81
CA SER A 113 0.66 4.70 -11.08
C SER A 113 0.31 5.07 -12.52
N VAL A 114 0.99 6.07 -13.09
CA VAL A 114 0.78 6.48 -14.49
C VAL A 114 1.18 5.38 -15.46
N ILE A 115 2.19 4.59 -15.12
CA ILE A 115 2.64 3.45 -15.95
C ILE A 115 1.78 2.20 -15.70
N SER A 116 1.39 1.93 -14.45
CA SER A 116 0.68 0.68 -14.11
C SER A 116 -0.72 0.61 -14.69
N ILE A 117 -1.47 1.72 -14.72
CA ILE A 117 -2.82 1.78 -15.27
C ILE A 117 -2.86 1.36 -16.75
N PRO A 118 -2.14 2.01 -17.68
CA PRO A 118 -2.18 1.62 -19.10
C PRO A 118 -1.62 0.21 -19.33
N ILE A 119 -0.55 -0.19 -18.65
CA ILE A 119 -0.01 -1.56 -18.77
C ILE A 119 -1.05 -2.58 -18.32
N SER A 120 -1.76 -2.33 -17.21
CA SER A 120 -2.79 -3.25 -16.73
C SER A 120 -3.93 -3.43 -17.74
N LEU A 121 -4.33 -2.36 -18.44
CA LEU A 121 -5.36 -2.42 -19.48
C LEU A 121 -4.88 -3.15 -20.74
N ILE A 122 -3.61 -2.97 -21.12
CA ILE A 122 -3.02 -3.67 -22.28
C ILE A 122 -2.93 -5.17 -22.00
N VAL A 123 -2.52 -5.56 -20.79
CA VAL A 123 -2.37 -6.98 -20.39
C VAL A 123 -3.72 -7.66 -20.14
N ALA A 124 -4.76 -6.90 -19.75
CA ALA A 124 -6.09 -7.43 -19.49
C ALA A 124 -6.91 -7.74 -20.76
N ASN A 125 -6.40 -7.36 -21.94
CA ASN A 125 -7.04 -7.52 -23.25
C ASN A 125 -6.54 -8.80 -23.95
#